data_AF-A0AAV1KVR8-F1
#
_entry.id   AF-A0AAV1KVR8-F1
#
_cell.length_a   1.000
_cell.length_b   1.000
_cell.length_c   1.000
_cell.angle_alpha   90.00
_cell.angle_beta   90.00
_cell.angle_gamma   90.00
#
_symmetry.space_group_name_H-M   'P 1'
#
loop_
_entity.id
_entity.type
_entity.pdbx_description
1 polymer ?
#
loop_
_entity_poly.entity_id
_entity_poly.type
_entity_poly.pdbx_seq_one_letter_code
_entity_poly.pdbx_strand_id
1 'polypeptide(L)'
;MKENERKCYKCGCSPAHDRNITLHRFPKPGRTNSVRCELWAKYCFPHESWWSPEFQNNLHSRHLMLCTKHFKKSSFIDNFGKRLVKSAVPDEECDKVS
;
A
#
# COMPACT_ATOMS: atom_id res chain seq x y z
N MET A 1 -11.44 19.87 -13.61
CA MET A 1 -10.23 19.21 -13.06
C MET A 1 -10.69 17.92 -12.43
N LYS A 2 -10.25 16.74 -12.90
CA LYS A 2 -10.59 15.48 -12.23
C LYS A 2 -9.84 15.45 -10.91
N GLU A 3 -10.56 15.58 -9.80
CA GLU A 3 -9.99 15.42 -8.48
C GLU A 3 -9.26 14.07 -8.43
N ASN A 4 -8.05 14.08 -7.91
CA ASN A 4 -7.21 12.89 -7.88
C ASN A 4 -7.76 11.97 -6.76
N GLU A 5 -8.84 11.24 -7.04
CA GLU A 5 -9.60 10.34 -6.15
C GLU A 5 -8.78 9.13 -5.61
N ARG A 6 -7.44 9.22 -5.66
CA ARG A 6 -6.57 8.19 -5.12
C ARG A 6 -6.79 8.10 -3.62
N LYS A 7 -7.23 6.94 -3.19
CA LYS A 7 -7.51 6.63 -1.79
C LYS A 7 -6.76 5.37 -1.38
N CYS A 8 -6.47 5.28 -0.09
CA CYS A 8 -6.01 4.05 0.52
C CYS A 8 -7.06 2.96 0.29
N TYR A 9 -6.64 1.81 -0.24
CA TYR A 9 -7.51 0.68 -0.46
C TYR A 9 -8.14 0.15 0.83
N LYS A 10 -7.35 0.12 1.93
CA LYS A 10 -7.75 -0.52 3.19
C LYS A 10 -8.64 0.37 4.07
N CYS A 11 -8.29 1.66 4.21
CA CYS A 11 -8.99 2.59 5.13
C CYS A 11 -9.69 3.77 4.44
N GLY A 12 -9.58 3.91 3.11
CA GLY A 12 -10.26 4.96 2.36
C GLY A 12 -9.65 6.36 2.47
N CYS A 13 -8.64 6.59 3.32
CA CYS A 13 -8.02 7.91 3.46
C CYS A 13 -7.43 8.41 2.13
N SER A 14 -7.57 9.71 1.88
CA SER A 14 -7.01 10.40 0.72
C SER A 14 -6.16 11.59 1.18
N PRO A 15 -4.99 11.84 0.56
CA PRO A 15 -4.22 13.07 0.80
C PRO A 15 -5.00 14.36 0.55
N ALA A 16 -6.11 14.31 -0.20
CA ALA A 16 -7.02 15.43 -0.38
C ALA A 16 -7.76 15.80 0.93
N HIS A 17 -8.05 14.81 1.78
CA HIS A 17 -8.75 14.98 3.05
C HIS A 17 -7.80 15.01 4.27
N ASP A 18 -6.66 14.32 4.19
CA ASP A 18 -5.65 14.28 5.25
C ASP A 18 -4.26 14.54 4.65
N ARG A 19 -3.77 15.78 4.80
CA ARG A 19 -2.48 16.21 4.24
C ARG A 19 -1.27 15.55 4.88
N ASN A 20 -1.46 14.85 6.01
CA ASN A 20 -0.38 14.18 6.73
C ASN A 20 -0.11 12.76 6.23
N ILE A 21 -0.92 12.25 5.29
CA ILE A 21 -0.69 10.94 4.68
C ILE A 21 -0.11 11.04 3.28
N THR A 22 0.69 10.04 2.92
CA THR A 22 1.07 9.77 1.53
C THR A 22 0.56 8.39 1.12
N LEU A 23 0.39 8.18 -0.19
CA LEU A 23 -0.08 6.92 -0.74
C LEU A 23 1.06 6.17 -1.42
N HIS A 24 1.17 4.88 -1.10
CA HIS A 24 2.17 3.98 -1.63
C HIS A 24 1.48 2.91 -2.47
N ARG A 25 1.80 2.89 -3.77
CA ARG A 25 1.29 1.88 -4.70
C ARG A 25 1.79 0.50 -4.29
N PHE A 26 0.98 -0.52 -4.53
CA PHE A 26 1.45 -1.91 -4.49
C PHE A 26 2.76 -2.07 -5.27
N PRO A 27 3.73 -2.83 -4.74
CA PRO A 27 5.02 -3.03 -5.41
C PRO A 27 4.83 -3.73 -6.75
N LYS A 28 5.68 -3.40 -7.73
CA LYS A 28 5.72 -4.08 -9.01
C LYS A 28 6.25 -5.51 -8.81
N PRO A 29 5.51 -6.56 -9.21
CA PRO A 29 6.00 -7.93 -9.14
C PRO A 29 7.30 -8.12 -9.92
N GLY A 30 8.17 -8.96 -9.40
CA GLY A 30 9.49 -9.25 -9.95
C GLY A 30 10.36 -9.97 -8.94
N ARG A 31 11.52 -10.50 -9.36
CA ARG A 31 12.39 -11.34 -8.53
C ARG A 31 12.77 -10.71 -7.19
N THR A 32 12.96 -9.39 -7.16
CA THR A 32 13.38 -8.65 -5.96
C THR A 32 12.23 -8.24 -5.05
N ASN A 33 10.99 -8.27 -5.54
CA ASN A 33 9.80 -7.81 -4.82
C ASN A 33 8.80 -8.92 -4.52
N SER A 34 9.04 -10.16 -4.95
CA SER A 34 8.07 -11.27 -4.82
C SER A 34 7.51 -11.42 -3.42
N VAL A 35 8.38 -11.53 -2.42
CA VAL A 35 8.01 -11.65 -1.00
C VAL A 35 7.23 -10.42 -0.52
N ARG A 36 7.65 -9.22 -0.93
CA ARG A 36 6.97 -7.98 -0.55
C ARG A 36 5.58 -7.89 -1.18
N CYS A 37 5.43 -8.24 -2.45
CA CYS A 37 4.15 -8.28 -3.14
C CYS A 37 3.18 -9.24 -2.46
N GLU A 38 3.67 -10.41 -2.09
CA GLU A 38 2.91 -11.43 -1.38
C GLU A 38 2.40 -10.93 -0.04
N LEU A 39 3.27 -10.33 0.78
CA LEU A 39 2.91 -9.82 2.11
C LEU A 39 1.90 -8.65 2.02
N TRP A 40 2.07 -7.75 1.06
CA TRP A 40 1.09 -6.68 0.81
C TRP A 40 -0.26 -7.23 0.36
N ALA A 41 -0.26 -8.21 -0.54
CA ALA A 41 -1.47 -8.84 -1.05
C ALA A 41 -2.19 -9.58 0.08
N LYS A 42 -1.48 -10.37 0.88
CA LYS A 42 -2.01 -11.11 2.03
C LYS A 42 -2.63 -10.17 3.08
N TYR A 43 -1.98 -9.04 3.36
CA TYR A 43 -2.50 -8.03 4.30
C TYR A 43 -3.84 -7.41 3.84
N CYS A 44 -3.98 -7.16 2.54
CA CYS A 44 -5.20 -6.55 2.00
C CYS A 44 -6.30 -7.56 1.69
N PHE A 45 -5.92 -8.73 1.21
CA PHE A 45 -6.79 -9.75 0.63
C PHE A 45 -6.45 -11.15 1.17
N PRO A 46 -6.60 -11.40 2.48
CA PRO A 46 -6.17 -12.66 3.09
C PRO A 46 -6.92 -13.91 2.58
N HIS A 47 -8.11 -13.73 2.02
CA HIS A 47 -8.96 -14.80 1.47
C HIS A 47 -8.90 -14.94 -0.05
N GLU A 48 -8.10 -14.11 -0.73
CA GLU A 48 -7.90 -14.18 -2.18
C GLU A 48 -6.63 -14.97 -2.52
N SER A 49 -6.35 -15.13 -3.82
CA SER A 49 -5.12 -15.75 -4.33
C SER A 49 -3.89 -14.84 -4.20
N TRP A 50 -3.57 -14.39 -2.98
CA TRP A 50 -2.49 -13.43 -2.70
C TRP A 50 -1.10 -13.90 -3.13
N TRP A 51 -0.88 -15.22 -3.24
CA TRP A 51 0.36 -15.83 -3.75
C TRP A 51 0.48 -15.79 -5.28
N SER A 52 -0.62 -15.56 -6.00
CA SER A 52 -0.63 -15.60 -7.46
C SER A 52 0.09 -14.39 -8.06
N PRO A 53 1.11 -14.58 -8.92
CA PRO A 53 1.75 -13.48 -9.64
C PRO A 53 0.76 -12.68 -10.50
N GLU A 54 -0.25 -13.33 -11.08
CA GLU A 54 -1.28 -12.66 -11.87
C GLU A 54 -2.12 -11.72 -11.00
N PHE A 55 -2.52 -12.19 -9.82
CA PHE A 55 -3.23 -11.37 -8.84
C PHE A 55 -2.37 -10.18 -8.40
N GLN A 56 -1.12 -10.40 -8.00
CA GLN A 56 -0.21 -9.33 -7.60
C GLN A 56 0.04 -8.31 -8.72
N ASN A 57 0.14 -8.77 -9.97
CA ASN A 57 0.25 -7.90 -11.14
C ASN A 57 -1.01 -7.05 -11.32
N ASN A 58 -2.19 -7.63 -11.13
CA ASN A 58 -3.46 -6.91 -11.17
C ASN A 58 -3.51 -5.79 -10.11
N LEU A 59 -3.08 -6.07 -8.87
CA LEU A 59 -3.04 -5.07 -7.80
C LEU A 59 -2.16 -3.86 -8.16
N HIS A 60 -0.96 -4.13 -8.68
CA HIS A 60 -0.07 -3.08 -9.17
C HIS A 60 -0.73 -2.33 -10.34
N SER A 61 -1.16 -3.02 -11.40
CA SER A 61 -1.72 -2.41 -12.62
C SER A 61 -2.95 -1.54 -12.35
N ARG A 62 -3.82 -1.92 -11.41
CA ARG A 62 -4.98 -1.13 -10.99
C ARG A 62 -4.65 0.11 -10.14
N HIS A 63 -3.37 0.38 -9.91
CA HIS A 63 -2.91 1.48 -9.07
C HIS A 63 -3.49 1.42 -7.65
N LEU A 64 -3.66 0.23 -7.09
CA LEU A 64 -4.06 0.10 -5.68
C LEU A 64 -2.94 0.64 -4.78
N MET A 65 -3.33 1.32 -3.70
CA MET A 65 -2.40 2.00 -2.80
C MET A 65 -2.77 1.80 -1.34
N LEU A 66 -1.78 1.89 -0.46
CA LEU A 66 -1.94 1.98 0.98
C LEU A 66 -1.41 3.33 1.47
N CYS A 67 -2.07 3.93 2.46
CA CYS A 67 -1.55 5.13 3.09
C CYS A 67 -0.43 4.82 4.09
N THR A 68 0.32 5.85 4.47
CA THR A 68 1.41 5.76 5.45
C THR A 68 1.00 5.18 6.81
N LYS A 69 -0.27 5.29 7.20
CA LYS A 69 -0.80 4.76 8.48
C LYS A 69 -0.71 3.24 8.62
N HIS A 70 -0.50 2.51 7.53
CA HIS A 70 -0.37 1.05 7.56
C HIS A 70 1.07 0.57 7.76
N PHE A 71 2.03 1.47 7.88
CA PHE A 71 3.44 1.16 7.97
C PHE A 71 4.05 1.84 9.19
N LYS A 72 4.92 1.11 9.89
CA LYS A 72 5.75 1.70 10.95
C LYS A 72 6.63 2.82 10.42
N LYS A 73 6.94 3.80 11.28
CA LYS A 73 7.89 4.90 10.97
C LYS A 73 9.26 4.38 10.49
N SER A 74 9.73 3.26 11.02
CA SER A 74 10.98 2.61 10.62
C SER A 74 10.94 1.99 9.22
N SER A 75 9.76 1.80 8.62
CA SER A 75 9.60 1.32 7.24
C SER A 75 9.85 2.41 6.20
N PHE A 76 10.13 3.65 6.61
CA PHE A 76 10.39 4.78 5.72
C PHE A 76 11.87 5.19 5.73
N ILE A 77 12.35 5.61 4.56
CA ILE A 77 13.72 6.14 4.38
C ILE A 77 13.79 7.60 4.87
N ASP A 78 12.66 8.29 4.88
CA ASP A 78 12.55 9.70 5.22
C ASP A 78 11.48 9.95 6.28
N ASN A 79 11.68 11.01 7.08
CA ASN A 79 10.76 11.40 8.14
C ASN A 79 9.40 11.90 7.63
N PHE A 80 9.26 12.15 6.33
CA PHE A 80 8.03 12.62 5.71
C PHE A 80 7.16 11.47 5.16
N GLY A 81 7.60 10.22 5.32
CA GLY A 81 6.87 9.05 4.84
C GLY A 81 6.73 8.98 3.32
N LYS A 82 7.59 9.65 2.56
CA LYS A 82 7.47 9.73 1.09
C LYS A 82 7.99 8.47 0.40
N ARG A 83 8.96 7.77 0.99
CA ARG A 83 9.54 6.56 0.40
C ARG A 83 9.70 5.45 1.43
N LEU A 84 9.23 4.28 1.04
CA LEU A 84 9.39 3.05 1.80
C LEU A 84 10.76 2.40 1.54
N VAL A 85 11.34 1.78 2.57
CA VAL A 85 12.50 0.89 2.40
C VAL A 85 12.12 -0.32 1.54
N LYS A 86 13.11 -1.01 0.97
CA LYS A 86 12.87 -2.16 0.08
C LYS A 86 12.14 -3.32 0.78
N SER A 87 12.38 -3.52 2.08
CA SER A 87 11.76 -4.56 2.89
C SER A 87 10.42 -4.15 3.54
N ALA A 88 9.92 -2.94 3.29
CA ALA A 88 8.74 -2.44 3.97
C ALA A 88 7.46 -3.22 3.60
N VAL A 89 6.77 -3.68 4.63
CA VAL A 89 5.49 -4.38 4.54
C VAL A 89 4.47 -3.68 5.44
N PRO A 90 3.17 -3.69 5.09
CA PRO A 90 2.14 -3.16 5.96
C PRO A 90 1.95 -4.10 7.15
N ASP A 91 1.99 -3.54 8.35
CA ASP A 91 1.94 -4.28 9.60
C ASP A 91 1.19 -3.56 10.72
N GLU A 92 0.71 -2.34 10.46
CA GLU A 92 -0.13 -1.60 11.41
C GLU A 92 -1.61 -1.70 11.01
N GLU A 93 -2.48 -1.97 11.97
CA GLU A 93 -3.92 -1.86 11.78
C GLU A 93 -4.31 -0.38 11.84
N CYS A 94 -5.07 0.08 10.85
CA CYS A 94 -5.62 1.44 10.82
C CYS A 94 -7.13 1.33 10.89
N ASP A 95 -7.74 2.05 11.84
CA ASP A 95 -9.20 2.18 11.90
C ASP A 95 -9.73 2.71 10.56
N LYS A 96 -10.78 2.06 10.06
CA LYS A 96 -11.47 2.54 8.86
C LYS A 96 -12.16 3.86 9.22
N VAL A 97 -11.99 4.88 8.39
CA VAL A 97 -12.81 6.09 8.51
C VAL A 97 -14.26 5.66 8.25
N SER A 98 -15.10 5.77 9.29
CA SER A 98 -16.53 5.44 9.26
C SER A 98 -17.32 6.45 8.44
#